data_AF-A0A9X8HIV7-F1
#
_entry.id   AF-A0A9X8HIV7-F1
#
_cell.length_a   1.000
_cell.length_b   1.000
_cell.length_c   1.000
_cell.angle_alpha   90.00
_cell.angle_beta   90.00
_cell.angle_gamma   90.00
#
_symmetry.space_group_name_H-M   'P 1'
#
loop_
_entity.id
_entity.type
_entity.pdbx_description
1 polymer ?
#
loop_
_entity_poly.entity_id
_entity_poly.type
_entity_poly.pdbx_seq_one_letter_code
_entity_poly.pdbx_strand_id
1 'polypeptide(L)'
;MFENITVTGSPLVLSTDAEVDQAQAVLGTRFPTGYREYVTQFGDGILGGVYVRIYPPHQLLHGENSQAQWVERINQYWFWDDDKELMPKEKALQCIIIGDTYDGDELIIHPSDPERIYVLPRHSEAALVAGNGLVEAIEWLCSSNVLTEAFTERDFEPFDSRVQP
;
A
#
# COMPACT_ATOMS: atom_id res chain seq x y z
N MET A 1 8.53 7.50 12.56
CA MET A 1 9.77 6.90 12.05
C MET A 1 9.66 5.40 12.28
N PHE A 2 10.20 4.57 11.38
CA PHE A 2 10.11 3.11 11.46
C PHE A 2 11.18 2.54 12.40
N GLU A 3 11.01 2.73 13.72
CA GLU A 3 12.08 2.46 14.70
C GLU A 3 12.26 0.99 15.09
N ASN A 4 11.34 0.10 14.69
CA ASN A 4 11.31 -1.30 15.14
C ASN A 4 11.31 -2.34 14.02
N ILE A 5 11.65 -1.97 12.78
CA ILE A 5 11.70 -2.92 11.66
C ILE A 5 13.04 -3.65 11.63
N THR A 6 13.01 -4.98 11.66
CA THR A 6 14.20 -5.84 11.54
C THR A 6 14.25 -6.45 10.15
N VAL A 7 15.31 -6.19 9.38
CA VAL A 7 15.49 -6.79 8.05
C VAL A 7 16.04 -8.21 8.19
N THR A 8 15.29 -9.20 7.72
CA THR A 8 15.64 -10.63 7.87
C THR A 8 16.23 -11.27 6.60
N GLY A 9 16.33 -10.52 5.49
CA GLY A 9 16.87 -11.00 4.21
C GLY A 9 17.73 -9.98 3.46
N SER A 10 18.25 -10.38 2.30
CA SER A 10 19.07 -9.52 1.43
C SER A 10 19.10 -10.06 -0.02
N PRO A 11 19.36 -9.21 -1.03
CA PRO A 11 19.59 -7.76 -0.95
C PRO A 11 18.28 -6.95 -0.82
N LEU A 12 18.36 -5.76 -0.21
CA LEU A 12 17.28 -4.77 -0.29
C LEU A 12 17.14 -4.23 -1.71
N VAL A 13 15.91 -3.99 -2.15
CA VAL A 13 15.59 -3.40 -3.46
C VAL A 13 15.03 -2.01 -3.25
N LEU A 14 15.94 -1.06 -3.08
CA LEU A 14 15.59 0.31 -2.67
C LEU A 14 15.17 1.16 -3.85
N SER A 15 14.26 2.09 -3.58
CA SER A 15 13.94 3.19 -4.48
C SER A 15 14.82 4.39 -4.18
N THR A 16 15.08 5.19 -5.20
CA THR A 16 15.73 6.50 -5.09
C THR A 16 14.69 7.60 -4.89
N ASP A 17 15.12 8.73 -4.32
CA ASP A 17 14.26 9.90 -4.22
C ASP A 17 13.71 10.39 -5.57
N ALA A 18 14.51 10.24 -6.63
CA ALA A 18 14.14 10.61 -7.98
C ALA A 18 13.04 9.70 -8.56
N GLU A 19 13.07 8.40 -8.26
CA GLU A 19 11.99 7.48 -8.66
C GLU A 19 10.68 7.81 -7.93
N VAL A 20 10.75 8.19 -6.65
CA VAL A 20 9.57 8.66 -5.90
C VAL A 20 9.02 9.95 -6.51
N ASP A 21 9.88 10.93 -6.82
CA ASP A 21 9.47 12.19 -7.47
C ASP A 21 8.83 11.95 -8.83
N GLN A 22 9.42 11.06 -9.63
CA GLN A 22 8.90 10.67 -10.93
C GLN A 22 7.51 10.03 -10.81
N ALA A 23 7.33 9.07 -9.88
CA ALA A 23 6.04 8.43 -9.68
C ALA A 23 4.96 9.42 -9.22
N GLN A 24 5.28 10.34 -8.29
CA GLN A 24 4.35 11.41 -7.91
C GLN A 24 3.94 12.28 -9.11
N ALA A 25 4.91 12.64 -9.97
CA ALA A 25 4.65 13.45 -11.15
C ALA A 25 3.77 12.71 -12.17
N VAL A 26 4.02 11.42 -12.40
CA VAL A 26 3.25 10.59 -13.35
C VAL A 26 1.84 10.32 -12.83
N LEU A 27 1.69 10.03 -11.53
CA LEU A 27 0.40 9.71 -10.90
C LEU A 27 -0.41 10.95 -10.52
N GLY A 28 0.19 12.15 -10.61
CA GLY A 28 -0.48 13.41 -10.30
C GLY A 28 -0.87 13.57 -8.83
N THR A 29 -0.15 12.90 -7.91
CA THR A 29 -0.42 12.95 -6.47
C THR A 29 0.87 13.07 -5.67
N ARG A 30 0.74 13.52 -4.42
CA ARG A 30 1.75 13.28 -3.40
C ARG A 30 1.54 11.91 -2.77
N PHE A 31 2.61 11.30 -2.27
CA PHE A 31 2.50 10.13 -1.41
C PHE A 31 2.38 10.53 0.08
N PRO A 32 1.73 9.70 0.91
CA PRO A 32 1.57 9.95 2.33
C PRO A 32 2.92 10.10 3.04
N THR A 33 2.91 10.84 4.14
CA THR A 33 4.07 10.96 5.04
C THR A 33 4.58 9.57 5.42
N GLY A 34 5.91 9.36 5.32
CA GLY A 34 6.57 8.09 5.60
C GLY A 34 6.74 7.17 4.38
N TYR A 35 6.01 7.35 3.27
CA TYR A 35 6.16 6.50 2.08
C TYR A 35 7.58 6.57 1.51
N ARG A 36 8.09 7.78 1.27
CA ARG A 36 9.46 8.00 0.76
C ARG A 36 10.51 7.34 1.65
N GLU A 37 10.44 7.59 2.96
CA GLU A 37 11.35 6.99 3.95
C GLU A 37 11.30 5.46 3.84
N TYR A 38 10.10 4.87 3.78
CA TYR A 38 9.93 3.43 3.69
C TYR A 38 10.58 2.83 2.44
N VAL A 39 10.28 3.36 1.25
CA VAL A 39 10.76 2.78 -0.02
C VAL A 39 12.25 3.07 -0.29
N THR A 40 12.81 4.11 0.34
CA THR A 40 14.24 4.43 0.24
C THR A 40 15.09 3.70 1.27
N GLN A 41 14.50 3.28 2.40
CA GLN A 41 15.19 2.57 3.49
C GLN A 41 15.03 1.04 3.43
N PHE A 42 13.83 0.55 3.09
CA PHE A 42 13.50 -0.87 3.05
C PHE A 42 13.22 -1.34 1.62
N GLY A 43 12.51 -0.52 0.84
CA GLY A 43 12.25 -0.81 -0.56
C GLY A 43 11.20 -1.89 -0.77
N ASP A 44 11.41 -2.72 -1.80
CA ASP A 44 10.51 -3.80 -2.18
C ASP A 44 10.65 -5.01 -1.26
N GLY A 45 9.52 -5.52 -0.77
CA GLY A 45 9.50 -6.57 0.23
C GLY A 45 8.17 -6.68 0.97
N ILE A 46 8.19 -7.49 2.03
CA ILE A 46 7.02 -7.75 2.87
C ILE A 46 7.35 -7.56 4.35
N LEU A 47 6.48 -6.84 5.05
CA LEU A 47 6.59 -6.52 6.47
C LEU A 47 5.65 -7.37 7.30
N GLY A 48 6.06 -7.68 8.53
CA GLY A 48 5.22 -8.32 9.54
C GLY A 48 5.14 -9.84 9.37
N GLY A 49 6.24 -10.47 8.97
CA GLY A 49 6.32 -11.93 8.87
C GLY A 49 5.44 -12.51 7.76
N VAL A 50 5.31 -11.79 6.63
CA VAL A 50 4.51 -12.06 5.41
C VAL A 50 3.13 -11.37 5.31
N TYR A 51 2.92 -10.21 5.93
CA TYR A 51 1.60 -9.56 5.91
C TYR A 51 1.48 -8.34 4.98
N VAL A 52 2.23 -7.25 5.19
CA VAL A 52 2.02 -5.97 4.48
C VAL A 52 3.06 -5.77 3.39
N ARG A 53 2.62 -5.44 2.17
CA ARG A 53 3.50 -5.00 1.08
C ARG A 53 3.18 -3.56 0.71
N ILE A 54 4.19 -2.70 0.76
CA ILE A 54 4.10 -1.33 0.25
C ILE A 54 4.78 -1.30 -1.10
N TYR A 55 4.05 -0.88 -2.12
CA TYR A 55 4.54 -0.95 -3.49
C TYR A 55 5.55 0.17 -3.75
N PRO A 56 6.78 -0.16 -4.18
CA PRO A 56 7.75 0.83 -4.64
C PRO A 56 7.29 1.50 -5.94
N PRO A 57 7.85 2.67 -6.30
CA PRO A 57 7.54 3.41 -7.52
C PRO A 57 7.52 2.56 -8.79
N HIS A 58 8.46 1.62 -8.98
CA HIS A 58 8.48 0.78 -10.19
C HIS A 58 7.26 -0.13 -10.28
N GLN A 59 6.78 -0.66 -9.14
CA GLN A 59 5.61 -1.51 -9.10
C GLN A 59 4.33 -0.70 -9.35
N LEU A 60 4.23 0.50 -8.77
CA LEU A 60 3.10 1.41 -9.00
C LEU A 60 2.94 1.79 -10.47
N LEU A 61 4.05 1.99 -11.18
CA LEU A 61 4.03 2.44 -12.57
C LEU A 61 3.98 1.29 -13.58
N HIS A 62 4.63 0.16 -13.28
CA HIS A 62 4.92 -0.88 -14.29
C HIS A 62 4.76 -2.34 -13.80
N GLY A 63 4.48 -2.56 -12.51
CA GLY A 63 4.31 -3.91 -11.97
C GLY A 63 2.93 -4.51 -12.27
N GLU A 64 2.71 -5.76 -11.86
CA GLU A 64 1.44 -6.50 -12.05
C GLU A 64 0.25 -5.95 -11.25
N ASN A 65 0.55 -5.15 -10.23
CA ASN A 65 -0.43 -4.38 -9.48
C ASN A 65 -0.21 -2.88 -9.70
N SER A 66 0.25 -2.50 -10.89
CA SER A 66 0.38 -1.10 -11.29
C SER A 66 -0.96 -0.37 -11.19
N GLN A 67 -0.89 0.95 -11.07
CA GLN A 67 -2.07 1.80 -11.03
C GLN A 67 -3.01 1.55 -12.22
N ALA A 68 -2.47 1.32 -13.42
CA ALA A 68 -3.26 1.08 -14.61
C ALA A 68 -4.08 -0.22 -14.51
N GLN A 69 -3.45 -1.31 -14.08
CA GLN A 69 -4.12 -2.60 -13.89
C GLN A 69 -5.11 -2.57 -12.73
N TRP A 70 -4.78 -1.84 -11.67
CA TRP A 70 -5.71 -1.64 -10.55
C TRP A 70 -6.98 -0.92 -11.00
N VAL A 71 -6.86 0.21 -11.71
CA VAL A 71 -8.03 0.93 -12.24
C VAL A 71 -8.85 0.05 -13.18
N GLU A 72 -8.21 -0.75 -14.04
CA GLU A 72 -8.92 -1.69 -14.90
C GLU A 72 -9.73 -2.72 -14.08
N ARG A 73 -9.12 -3.32 -13.06
CA ARG A 73 -9.79 -4.27 -12.15
C ARG A 73 -10.97 -3.63 -11.42
N ILE A 74 -10.78 -2.47 -10.80
CA ILE A 74 -11.86 -1.75 -10.08
C ILE A 74 -13.00 -1.36 -11.04
N ASN A 75 -12.67 -0.99 -12.27
CA ASN A 75 -13.69 -0.65 -13.26
C ASN A 75 -14.52 -1.88 -13.67
N GLN A 76 -13.89 -3.04 -13.85
CA GLN A 76 -14.57 -4.29 -14.21
C GLN A 76 -15.29 -4.95 -13.02
N TYR A 77 -14.67 -4.92 -11.84
CA TYR A 77 -15.10 -5.64 -10.65
C TYR A 77 -15.10 -4.68 -9.45
N TRP A 78 -16.29 -4.40 -8.93
CA TRP A 78 -16.47 -3.59 -7.73
C TRP A 78 -17.22 -4.40 -6.68
N PHE A 79 -16.60 -4.53 -5.51
CA PHE A 79 -17.10 -5.35 -4.39
C PHE A 79 -17.49 -4.49 -3.18
N TRP A 80 -16.85 -3.34 -2.97
CA TRP A 80 -16.99 -2.57 -1.72
C TRP A 80 -18.16 -1.58 -1.73
N ASP A 81 -19.40 -2.09 -1.73
CA ASP A 81 -20.61 -1.27 -1.92
C ASP A 81 -21.39 -0.95 -0.63
N ASP A 82 -20.94 -1.41 0.54
CA ASP A 82 -21.65 -1.27 1.83
C ASP A 82 -21.50 0.13 2.47
N ASP A 83 -20.41 0.85 2.20
CA ASP A 83 -20.20 2.23 2.69
C ASP A 83 -19.89 3.21 1.55
N LYS A 84 -20.95 3.57 0.83
CA LYS A 84 -20.93 4.53 -0.28
C LYS A 84 -20.65 5.97 0.15
N GLU A 85 -20.80 6.29 1.43
CA GLU A 85 -20.46 7.62 1.93
C GLU A 85 -18.93 7.76 2.05
N LEU A 86 -18.26 6.71 2.52
CA LEU A 86 -16.81 6.70 2.66
C LEU A 86 -16.09 6.47 1.31
N MET A 87 -16.48 5.42 0.59
CA MET A 87 -15.78 4.96 -0.61
C MET A 87 -16.75 4.44 -1.68
N PRO A 88 -17.46 5.33 -2.40
CA PRO A 88 -18.17 4.93 -3.60
C PRO A 88 -17.18 4.55 -4.72
N LYS A 89 -17.62 3.71 -5.67
CA LYS A 89 -16.80 3.24 -6.79
C LYS A 89 -16.15 4.38 -7.58
N GLU A 90 -16.88 5.47 -7.80
CA GLU A 90 -16.40 6.63 -8.55
C GLU A 90 -15.23 7.32 -7.86
N LYS A 91 -15.21 7.31 -6.52
CA LYS A 91 -14.10 7.81 -5.71
C LYS A 91 -12.94 6.82 -5.75
N ALA A 92 -13.21 5.52 -5.62
CA ALA A 92 -12.17 4.50 -5.73
C ALA A 92 -11.45 4.59 -7.08
N LEU A 93 -12.16 4.74 -8.21
CA LEU A 93 -11.53 4.92 -9.52
C LEU A 93 -10.60 6.14 -9.66
N GLN A 94 -10.66 7.09 -8.72
CA GLN A 94 -9.75 8.24 -8.65
C GLN A 94 -8.57 8.03 -7.68
N CYS A 95 -8.63 6.99 -6.85
CA CYS A 95 -7.57 6.67 -5.90
C CYS A 95 -6.35 6.05 -6.57
N ILE A 96 -5.24 6.02 -5.84
CA ILE A 96 -3.98 5.39 -6.21
C ILE A 96 -3.75 4.22 -5.27
N ILE A 97 -3.51 3.02 -5.82
CA ILE A 97 -3.05 1.88 -5.03
C ILE A 97 -1.62 2.12 -4.56
N ILE A 98 -1.33 1.83 -3.29
CA ILE A 98 0.01 2.03 -2.70
C ILE A 98 0.57 0.75 -2.05
N GLY A 99 -0.21 -0.31 -1.99
CA GLY A 99 0.18 -1.56 -1.38
C GLY A 99 -0.99 -2.50 -1.23
N ASP A 100 -0.72 -3.65 -0.61
CA ASP A 100 -1.72 -4.62 -0.22
C ASP A 100 -1.28 -5.38 1.04
N THR A 101 -2.16 -6.23 1.55
CA THR A 101 -1.77 -7.36 2.37
C THR A 101 -1.55 -8.58 1.48
N TYR A 102 -0.68 -9.50 1.90
CA TYR A 102 -0.49 -10.80 1.25
C TYR A 102 -1.81 -11.57 1.08
N ASP A 103 -2.70 -11.34 2.02
CA ASP A 103 -4.00 -11.96 2.08
C ASP A 103 -4.98 -11.35 1.05
N GLY A 104 -4.73 -10.14 0.54
CA GLY A 104 -5.44 -9.54 -0.60
C GLY A 104 -6.27 -8.30 -0.26
N ASP A 105 -6.06 -7.69 0.90
CA ASP A 105 -6.64 -6.38 1.22
C ASP A 105 -5.85 -5.28 0.50
N GLU A 106 -6.50 -4.32 -0.14
CA GLU A 106 -5.82 -3.30 -0.94
C GLU A 106 -5.68 -1.98 -0.18
N LEU A 107 -4.52 -1.34 -0.25
CA LEU A 107 -4.25 -0.04 0.38
C LEU A 107 -4.29 1.04 -0.70
N ILE A 108 -5.13 2.06 -0.52
CA ILE A 108 -5.32 3.12 -1.51
C ILE A 108 -5.31 4.51 -0.86
N ILE A 109 -4.91 5.52 -1.63
CA ILE A 109 -4.98 6.94 -1.26
C ILE A 109 -5.76 7.73 -2.30
N HIS A 110 -6.43 8.80 -1.90
CA HIS A 110 -7.07 9.70 -2.87
C HIS A 110 -6.19 10.92 -3.12
N PRO A 111 -5.96 11.37 -4.38
CA PRO A 111 -5.09 12.52 -4.67
C PRO A 111 -5.49 13.84 -3.98
N SER A 112 -6.77 14.03 -3.66
CA SER A 112 -7.25 15.20 -2.92
C SER A 112 -6.97 15.16 -1.41
N ASP A 113 -6.66 13.98 -0.86
CA ASP A 113 -6.34 13.75 0.56
C ASP A 113 -5.30 12.62 0.67
N PRO A 114 -4.06 12.87 0.19
CA PRO A 114 -3.06 11.81 0.01
C PRO A 114 -2.48 11.27 1.32
N GLU A 115 -2.70 11.96 2.44
CA GLU A 115 -2.29 11.47 3.76
C GLU A 115 -3.22 10.37 4.26
N ARG A 116 -4.51 10.42 3.92
CA ARG A 116 -5.48 9.43 4.38
C ARG A 116 -5.37 8.13 3.57
N ILE A 117 -4.99 7.06 4.26
CA ILE A 117 -4.90 5.72 3.68
C ILE A 117 -6.19 4.97 3.98
N TYR A 118 -6.82 4.47 2.92
CA TYR A 118 -7.97 3.59 3.00
C TYR A 118 -7.53 2.15 2.77
N VAL A 119 -8.30 1.23 3.34
CA VAL A 119 -8.17 -0.20 3.06
C VAL A 119 -9.48 -0.70 2.44
N LEU A 120 -9.32 -1.50 1.39
CA LEU A 120 -10.37 -2.25 0.74
C LEU A 120 -10.22 -3.72 1.15
N PRO A 121 -10.98 -4.20 2.16
CA PRO A 121 -10.77 -5.53 2.72
C PRO A 121 -11.28 -6.63 1.78
N ARG A 122 -10.58 -7.75 1.68
CA ARG A 122 -10.99 -8.87 0.80
C ARG A 122 -12.27 -9.59 1.26
N HIS A 123 -12.56 -9.58 2.56
CA HIS A 123 -13.65 -10.33 3.19
C HIS A 123 -14.80 -9.44 3.70
N SER A 124 -14.80 -8.16 3.33
CA SER A 124 -15.83 -7.20 3.73
C SER A 124 -16.10 -6.23 2.59
N GLU A 125 -17.37 -5.88 2.38
CA GLU A 125 -17.78 -4.89 1.37
C GLU A 125 -17.66 -3.45 1.89
N ALA A 126 -17.29 -3.26 3.17
CA ALA A 126 -17.08 -1.93 3.74
C ALA A 126 -15.60 -1.54 3.67
N ALA A 127 -15.31 -0.40 3.01
CA ALA A 127 -13.99 0.23 3.07
C ALA A 127 -13.68 0.76 4.48
N LEU A 128 -12.40 0.85 4.82
CA LEU A 128 -11.92 1.28 6.14
C LEU A 128 -10.89 2.40 6.00
N VAL A 129 -10.67 3.15 7.10
CA VAL A 129 -9.58 4.14 7.19
C VAL A 129 -8.51 3.56 8.11
N ALA A 130 -7.29 3.39 7.57
CA ALA A 130 -6.16 2.84 8.32
C ALA A 130 -5.34 3.91 9.04
N GLY A 131 -5.44 5.18 8.65
CA GLY A 131 -4.77 6.29 9.34
C GLY A 131 -4.35 7.40 8.40
N ASN A 132 -3.61 8.38 8.94
CA ASN A 132 -2.98 9.44 8.17
C ASN A 132 -1.46 9.24 8.15
N GLY A 133 -0.90 9.02 6.97
CA GLY A 133 0.50 8.67 6.81
C GLY A 133 0.74 7.17 6.91
N LEU A 134 1.86 6.72 6.33
CA LEU A 134 2.17 5.29 6.18
C LEU A 134 2.43 4.60 7.52
N VAL A 135 3.04 5.31 8.49
CA VAL A 135 3.33 4.75 9.81
C VAL A 135 2.04 4.38 10.54
N GLU A 136 1.05 5.27 10.57
CA GLU A 136 -0.24 5.00 11.22
C GLU A 136 -0.96 3.84 10.54
N ALA A 137 -0.96 3.80 9.21
CA ALA A 137 -1.60 2.72 8.46
C ALA A 137 -0.95 1.36 8.73
N ILE A 138 0.38 1.28 8.78
CA ILE A 138 1.09 0.03 9.12
C ILE A 138 0.76 -0.41 10.55
N GLU A 139 0.76 0.51 11.53
CA GLU A 139 0.40 0.16 12.90
C GLU A 139 -1.07 -0.29 13.00
N TRP A 140 -1.98 0.34 12.27
CA TRP A 140 -3.39 -0.10 12.20
C TRP A 140 -3.51 -1.50 11.58
N LEU A 141 -2.80 -1.78 10.48
CA LEU A 141 -2.80 -3.10 9.83
C LEU A 141 -2.32 -4.20 10.77
N CYS A 142 -1.26 -3.93 11.54
CA CYS A 142 -0.65 -4.93 12.41
C CYS A 142 -1.34 -5.07 13.77
N SER A 143 -2.09 -4.07 14.25
CA SER A 143 -2.53 -4.03 15.67
C SER A 143 -4.01 -3.73 15.90
N SER A 144 -4.80 -3.46 14.85
CA SER A 144 -6.22 -3.12 15.00
C SER A 144 -7.13 -4.29 15.38
N ASN A 145 -6.72 -5.54 15.15
CA ASN A 145 -7.60 -6.73 15.20
C ASN A 145 -8.80 -6.67 14.23
N VAL A 146 -8.76 -5.81 13.21
CA VAL A 146 -9.90 -5.64 12.27
C VAL A 146 -9.80 -6.59 11.08
N LEU A 147 -8.63 -6.70 10.45
CA LEU A 147 -8.42 -7.56 9.27
C LEU A 147 -7.89 -8.95 9.63
N THR A 148 -7.04 -9.01 10.66
CA THR A 148 -6.42 -10.22 11.18
C THR A 148 -6.14 -10.06 12.67
N GLU A 149 -5.80 -11.14 13.37
CA GLU A 149 -5.35 -11.09 14.76
C GLU A 149 -4.12 -10.17 14.88
N ALA A 150 -4.12 -9.28 15.87
CA ALA A 150 -3.01 -8.35 16.08
C ALA A 150 -1.71 -9.10 16.38
N PHE A 151 -0.63 -8.59 15.79
CA PHE A 151 0.69 -9.19 15.88
C PHE A 151 1.77 -8.11 16.07
N THR A 152 2.86 -8.50 16.72
CA THR A 152 3.93 -7.57 17.13
C THR A 152 5.17 -7.65 16.26
N GLU A 153 5.23 -8.65 15.40
CA GLU A 153 6.30 -8.92 14.45
C GLU A 153 6.45 -7.72 13.52
N ARG A 154 7.70 -7.30 13.34
CA ARG A 154 8.11 -6.18 12.47
C ARG A 154 9.29 -6.61 11.61
N ASP A 155 9.32 -7.88 11.22
CA ASP A 155 10.33 -8.41 10.32
C ASP A 155 10.02 -7.98 8.89
N PHE A 156 11.03 -7.48 8.19
CA PHE A 156 10.97 -7.13 6.78
C PHE A 156 11.82 -8.09 5.95
N GLU A 157 11.17 -8.80 5.04
CA GLU A 157 11.81 -9.70 4.09
C GLU A 157 11.81 -9.04 2.70
N PRO A 158 12.98 -8.65 2.16
CA PRO A 158 13.07 -8.06 0.84
C PRO A 158 12.88 -9.08 -0.27
N PHE A 159 12.27 -8.66 -1.36
CA PHE A 159 12.25 -9.38 -2.63
C PHE A 159 12.35 -8.40 -3.80
N ASP A 160 12.59 -8.91 -5.00
CA ASP A 160 12.59 -8.08 -6.22
C ASP A 160 11.36 -8.43 -7.08
N SER A 161 10.33 -7.59 -7.06
CA SER A 161 9.12 -7.81 -7.89
C SER A 161 9.40 -7.68 -9.39
N ARG A 162 10.59 -7.22 -9.81
CA ARG A 162 10.96 -7.11 -11.23
C ARG A 162 11.45 -8.43 -11.83
N VAL A 163 11.75 -9.43 -10.99
CA VAL A 163 12.29 -10.73 -11.41
C VAL A 163 11.37 -11.90 -11.12
N GLN A 164 10.16 -11.66 -10.60
CA GLN A 164 9.18 -12.73 -10.44
C GLN A 164 8.74 -13.25 -11.84
N PRO A 165 8.67 -14.57 -12.03
CA PRO A 165 8.43 -15.21 -13.33
C PRO A 165 6.98 -15.11 -13.81
#